data_AF-A0A3A1QCE7-F1
#
_entry.id   AF-A0A3A1QCE7-F1
#
_cell.length_a   1.000
_cell.length_b   1.000
_cell.length_c   1.000
_cell.angle_alpha   90.00
_cell.angle_beta   90.00
_cell.angle_gamma   90.00
#
_symmetry.space_group_name_H-M   'P 1'
#
loop_
_entity.id
_entity.type
_entity.pdbx_description
1 polymer ?
#
loop_
_entity_poly.entity_id
_entity_poly.type
_entity_poly.pdbx_seq_one_letter_code
_entity_poly.pdbx_strand_id
1 'polypeptide(L)' 'MPLINRIVLPPMTRSRAGAGDVAIDMMAEYYAQRASAGLIICEGTQISRSAAHNFPRHADLLR' A
#
# COMPACT_ATOMS: atom_id res chain seq x y z
N MET A 1 7.93 19.01 -0.65
CA MET A 1 8.50 18.67 -1.98
C MET A 1 7.48 19.01 -3.06
N PRO A 2 7.87 19.60 -4.20
CA PRO A 2 6.97 19.82 -5.32
C PRO A 2 6.61 18.49 -6.00
N LEU A 3 5.36 18.34 -6.47
CA LEU A 3 4.92 17.16 -7.23
C LEU A 3 5.16 17.37 -8.72
N ILE A 4 5.53 16.31 -9.44
CA ILE A 4 5.81 16.36 -10.88
C ILE A 4 4.56 16.62 -11.74
N ASN A 5 3.36 16.34 -11.20
CA ASN A 5 2.06 16.61 -11.82
C ASN A 5 0.94 16.55 -10.75
N ARG A 6 -0.31 16.80 -11.16
CA ARG A 6 -1.51 16.77 -10.29
C ARG A 6 -2.32 15.47 -10.37
N ILE A 7 -1.74 14.40 -10.94
CA ILE A 7 -2.38 13.10 -11.05
C ILE A 7 -1.97 12.26 -9.84
N VAL A 8 -2.96 11.88 -9.03
CA VAL A 8 -2.76 11.10 -7.79
C VAL A 8 -3.21 9.66 -8.02
N LEU A 9 -2.39 8.70 -7.61
CA LEU A 9 -2.87 7.31 -7.46
C LEU A 9 -3.66 7.23 -6.14
N PRO A 10 -4.98 6.97 -6.17
CA PRO A 10 -5.78 6.90 -4.96
C PRO A 10 -5.40 5.68 -4.11
N PRO A 11 -5.75 5.68 -2.80
CA PRO A 11 -5.58 4.50 -1.96
C PRO A 11 -6.48 3.38 -2.48
N MET A 12 -5.87 2.25 -2.86
CA MET A 12 -6.59 1.08 -3.36
C MET A 12 -6.11 -0.16 -2.64
N THR A 13 -6.96 -0.70 -1.76
CA THR A 13 -6.78 -2.01 -1.14
C THR A 13 -6.63 -3.11 -2.18
N ARG A 14 -5.54 -3.91 -2.11
CA ARG A 14 -5.26 -4.97 -3.11
C ARG A 14 -5.26 -6.40 -2.56
N SER A 15 -5.21 -6.59 -1.24
CA SER A 15 -5.17 -7.91 -0.56
C SER A 15 -4.02 -8.80 -1.04
N ARG A 16 -2.81 -8.23 -1.18
CA ARG A 16 -1.61 -8.89 -1.72
C ARG A 16 -0.48 -9.12 -0.72
N ALA A 17 -0.65 -8.73 0.55
CA ALA A 17 0.36 -8.97 1.56
C ALA A 17 0.59 -10.48 1.75
N GLY A 18 1.82 -10.82 2.13
CA GLY A 18 2.26 -12.19 2.37
C GLY A 18 1.81 -12.71 3.74
N ALA A 19 2.50 -13.77 4.19
CA ALA A 19 2.25 -14.32 5.52
C ALA A 19 2.50 -13.26 6.61
N GLY A 20 1.58 -13.20 7.57
CA GLY A 20 1.66 -12.22 8.65
C GLY A 20 1.41 -10.78 8.21
N ASP A 21 0.72 -10.56 7.08
CA ASP A 21 0.35 -9.23 6.60
C ASP A 21 1.58 -8.35 6.25
N VAL A 22 2.70 -8.99 5.87
CA VAL A 22 3.96 -8.34 5.50
C VAL A 22 3.98 -8.02 4.01
N ALA A 23 4.49 -6.83 3.65
CA ALA A 23 4.67 -6.43 2.26
C ALA A 23 5.69 -7.35 1.54
N ILE A 24 5.47 -7.60 0.24
CA ILE A 24 6.31 -8.49 -0.59
C ILE A 24 6.84 -7.76 -1.83
N ASP A 25 7.85 -8.31 -2.49
CA ASP A 25 8.50 -7.72 -3.68
C ASP A 25 7.52 -7.34 -4.80
N MET A 26 6.47 -8.16 -4.99
CA MET A 26 5.41 -7.86 -5.97
C MET A 26 4.71 -6.52 -5.71
N MET A 27 4.58 -6.11 -4.45
CA MET A 27 3.96 -4.83 -4.07
C MET A 27 4.90 -3.66 -4.38
N ALA A 28 6.20 -3.84 -4.18
CA ALA A 28 7.20 -2.85 -4.57
C ALA A 28 7.20 -2.62 -6.09
N GLU A 29 7.23 -3.70 -6.86
CA GLU A 29 7.13 -3.66 -8.33
C GLU A 29 5.83 -2.97 -8.79
N TYR A 30 4.71 -3.26 -8.12
CA TYR A 30 3.43 -2.63 -8.40
C TYR A 30 3.45 -1.10 -8.25
N TYR A 31 4.11 -0.58 -7.21
CA TYR A 31 4.25 0.86 -7.00
C TYR A 31 5.31 1.49 -7.92
N ALA A 32 6.40 0.79 -8.20
CA ALA A 32 7.44 1.23 -9.13
C ALA A 32 6.86 1.51 -10.53
N GLN A 33 6.00 0.63 -11.03
CA GLN A 33 5.27 0.80 -12.29
C GLN A 33 4.38 2.05 -12.35
N ARG A 34 4.06 2.65 -11.20
CA ARG A 34 3.15 3.81 -11.07
C ARG A 34 3.87 5.07 -10.58
N ALA A 35 5.20 5.05 -10.49
CA ALA A 35 6.00 6.16 -9.99
C ALA A 35 5.93 7.44 -10.84
N SER A 36 5.27 7.40 -12.01
CA SER A 36 4.94 8.59 -12.81
C SER A 36 3.79 9.42 -12.24
N ALA A 37 3.02 8.90 -11.28
CA ALA A 37 2.03 9.68 -10.54
C ALA A 37 2.72 10.80 -9.74
N GLY A 38 2.09 11.97 -9.67
CA GLY A 38 2.59 13.07 -8.86
C GLY A 38 2.65 12.72 -7.38
N LEU A 39 1.65 11.97 -6.89
CA LEU A 39 1.60 11.41 -5.54
C LEU A 39 0.98 10.02 -5.59
N ILE A 40 1.58 9.08 -4.87
CA ILE A 40 0.99 7.78 -4.56
C ILE A 40 0.50 7.81 -3.12
N ILE A 41 -0.78 7.53 -2.93
CA ILE A 41 -1.32 7.16 -1.63
C ILE A 41 -1.38 5.64 -1.60
N CYS A 42 -0.65 5.02 -0.67
CA CYS A 42 -0.57 3.57 -0.56
C CYS A 42 -1.92 2.94 -0.19
N GLU A 43 -2.00 1.61 -0.24
CA GLU A 43 -3.16 0.87 0.22
C GLU A 43 -3.42 1.09 1.73
N GLY A 44 -4.64 0.80 2.17
CA GLY A 44 -4.97 0.85 3.60
C GLY A 44 -4.07 -0.09 4.38
N THR A 45 -3.17 0.48 5.16
CA THR A 45 -2.15 -0.23 5.94
C THR A 45 -2.53 -0.17 7.41
N GLN A 46 -2.54 -1.32 8.07
CA GLN A 46 -3.09 -1.45 9.42
C GLN A 46 -2.11 -0.89 10.46
N ILE A 47 -2.63 -0.14 11.43
CA ILE A 47 -1.82 0.42 12.54
C ILE A 47 -1.72 -0.54 13.73
N SER A 48 -2.55 -1.59 13.74
CA SER A 48 -2.59 -2.61 14.78
C SER A 48 -3.32 -3.86 14.28
N ARG A 49 -3.08 -5.01 14.92
CA ARG A 49 -3.81 -6.26 14.62
C ARG A 49 -5.33 -6.14 14.82
N SER A 50 -5.78 -5.34 15.78
CA SER A 50 -7.22 -5.15 16.01
C SER A 50 -7.90 -4.36 14.89
N ALA A 51 -7.17 -3.46 14.22
CA ALA A 51 -7.68 -2.73 13.05
C ALA A 51 -7.86 -3.65 11.81
N ALA A 52 -7.11 -4.76 11.74
CA ALA A 52 -7.10 -5.68 10.61
C ALA A 52 -8.26 -6.71 10.59
N HIS A 53 -9.13 -6.74 11.61
CA HIS A 53 -10.06 -7.85 11.89
C HIS A 53 -10.91 -8.32 10.69
N ASN A 54 -11.25 -7.42 9.77
CA ASN A 54 -12.12 -7.72 8.62
C ASN A 54 -11.40 -7.69 7.26
N PHE A 55 -10.07 -7.55 7.23
CA PHE A 55 -9.31 -7.23 6.03
C PHE A 55 -8.02 -8.07 5.93
N PRO A 56 -8.12 -9.35 5.51
CA PRO A 56 -6.95 -10.22 5.40
C PRO A 56 -6.03 -9.81 4.24
N ARG A 57 -4.71 -10.00 4.41
CA ARG A 57 -3.66 -9.74 3.39
C ARG A 57 -3.48 -8.27 3.03
N HIS A 58 -3.65 -7.40 4.00
CA HIS A 58 -3.24 -5.99 3.93
C HIS A 58 -1.86 -5.82 4.52
N ALA A 59 -1.09 -4.83 4.08
CA ALA A 59 0.17 -4.52 4.78
C ALA A 59 -0.11 -4.05 6.22
N ASP A 60 0.66 -4.55 7.19
CA ASP A 60 0.67 -4.16 8.61
C ASP A 60 1.90 -3.28 8.89
N LEU A 61 1.72 -2.13 9.56
CA LEU A 61 2.84 -1.24 9.94
C LEU A 61 3.66 -1.77 11.11
N LEU A 62 3.15 -2.75 11.85
CA LEU A 62 3.78 -3.24 13.08
C LEU A 62 4.61 -4.52 12.89
N ARG A 63 4.91 -4.90 11.64
CA ARG A 63 5.66 -6.13 11.32
C ARG A 63 6.71 -5.95 10.24
#